data_AF-A0A512BP26-F1
#
_entry.id   AF-A0A512BP26-F1
#
_cell.length_a   1.000
_cell.length_b   1.000
_cell.length_c   1.000
_cell.angle_alpha   90.00
_cell.angle_beta   90.00
_cell.angle_gamma   90.00
#
_symmetry.space_group_name_H-M   'P 1'
#
loop_
_entity.id
_entity.type
_entity.pdbx_description
1 polymer ?
#
loop_
_entity_poly.entity_id
_entity_poly.type
_entity_poly.pdbx_seq_one_letter_code
_entity_poly.pdbx_strand_id
1 'polypeptide(L)' 'MIAVAVAHVTQCRYCIHGHTKAAQRAGATAQELMEAVWVAAEMRAGGAFAHASLMIASLSEDR' A
#
# COMPACT_ATOMS: atom_id res chain seq x y z
N MET A 1 3.82 -10.43 6.64
CA MET A 1 4.12 -9.24 5.82
C MET A 1 2.91 -8.67 5.09
N ILE A 2 2.08 -9.49 4.44
CA ILE A 2 0.87 -9.02 3.72
C ILE A 2 0.00 -8.08 4.57
N ALA A 3 -0.30 -8.45 5.82
CA ALA A 3 -1.11 -7.60 6.69
C ALA A 3 -0.48 -6.21 6.99
N VAL A 4 0.85 -6.13 7.09
CA VAL A 4 1.58 -4.87 7.25
C VAL A 4 1.49 -4.04 5.98
N ALA A 5 1.67 -4.65 4.81
CA ALA A 5 1.52 -3.97 3.52
C ALA A 5 0.08 -3.43 3.32
N VAL A 6 -0.94 -4.26 3.56
CA VAL A 6 -2.36 -3.86 3.46
C VAL A 6 -2.70 -2.74 4.44
N ALA A 7 -2.21 -2.82 5.68
CA ALA A 7 -2.39 -1.75 6.67
C ALA A 7 -1.79 -0.42 6.20
N HIS A 8 -0.64 -0.46 5.51
CA HIS A 8 -0.06 0.74 4.91
C HIS A 8 -0.88 1.21 3.72
N VAL A 9 -1.29 0.34 2.79
CA VAL A 9 -2.14 0.69 1.63
C VAL A 9 -3.41 1.40 2.08
N THR A 10 -4.11 0.85 3.07
CA THR A 10 -5.36 1.38 3.64
C THR A 10 -5.16 2.52 4.64
N GLN A 11 -3.91 2.79 5.04
CA GLN A 11 -3.54 3.84 5.99
C GLN A 11 -4.24 3.74 7.37
N CYS A 12 -4.67 2.53 7.76
CA CYS A 12 -5.31 2.30 9.05
C CYS A 12 -4.28 2.37 10.20
N ARG A 13 -4.30 3.46 10.98
CA ARG A 13 -3.35 3.67 12.09
C ARG A 13 -3.30 2.51 13.08
N TYR A 14 -4.46 2.00 13.50
CA TYR A 14 -4.54 0.88 14.44
C TYR A 14 -4.01 -0.41 13.84
N CYS A 15 -4.33 -0.68 12.57
CA CYS A 15 -3.88 -1.85 11.84
C CYS A 15 -2.35 -1.84 11.65
N ILE A 16 -1.76 -0.67 11.34
CA ILE A 16 -0.30 -0.52 11.25
C ILE A 16 0.34 -0.90 12.60
N HIS A 17 -0.15 -0.35 13.70
CA HIS A 17 0.39 -0.67 15.03
C HIS A 17 0.23 -2.15 15.41
N GLY A 18 -0.96 -2.72 15.19
CA GLY A 18 -1.28 -4.09 15.52
C GLY A 18 -0.48 -5.10 14.70
N HIS A 19 -0.46 -4.93 13.38
CA HIS A 19 0.23 -5.86 12.49
C HIS A 19 1.75 -5.73 12.55
N THR A 20 2.31 -4.54 12.81
CA THR A 20 3.75 -4.39 13.05
C THR A 20 4.18 -5.18 14.30
N LYS A 21 3.47 -5.03 15.43
CA LYS A 21 3.79 -5.79 16.66
C LYS A 21 3.62 -7.29 16.45
N ALA A 22 2.56 -7.72 15.77
CA ALA A 22 2.34 -9.13 15.47
C ALA A 22 3.44 -9.71 14.57
N ALA A 23 3.89 -8.96 13.57
CA ALA A 23 4.98 -9.35 12.69
C ALA A 23 6.32 -9.46 13.43
N GLN A 24 6.65 -8.49 14.30
CA GLN A 24 7.86 -8.57 15.14
C GLN A 24 7.83 -9.80 16.07
N ARG A 25 6.67 -10.13 16.67
CA ARG A 25 6.51 -11.34 17.48
C ARG A 25 6.70 -12.63 16.67
N ALA A 26 6.43 -12.59 15.37
CA ALA A 26 6.68 -13.68 14.44
C ALA A 26 8.14 -13.71 13.93
N GLY A 27 9.03 -12.88 14.46
CA GLY A 27 10.44 -12.84 14.11
C GLY A 27 10.81 -11.92 12.95
N ALA A 28 9.87 -11.13 12.43
CA ALA A 28 10.16 -10.21 11.33
C ALA A 28 11.12 -9.09 11.78
N THR A 29 12.14 -8.85 10.97
CA THR A 29 13.12 -7.78 11.14
C THR A 29 12.55 -6.43 10.72
N ALA A 30 13.18 -5.34 11.17
CA ALA A 30 12.83 -4.00 10.71
C ALA A 30 13.01 -3.83 9.19
N GLN A 31 13.99 -4.53 8.60
CA GLN A 31 14.25 -4.49 7.17
C GLN A 31 13.10 -5.14 6.37
N GLU A 32 12.66 -6.34 6.74
CA GLU A 32 11.53 -7.03 6.09
C GLU A 32 10.22 -6.22 6.21
N LEU A 33 10.01 -5.55 7.35
CA LEU A 33 8.88 -4.64 7.53
C LEU A 33 8.96 -3.46 6.56
N MET A 34 10.15 -2.86 6.39
CA MET A 34 10.36 -1.76 5.46
C MET A 34 10.20 -2.19 4.00
N GLU A 35 10.63 -3.41 3.64
CA GLU A 35 10.37 -3.97 2.31
C GLU A 35 8.86 -4.08 2.03
N ALA A 36 8.07 -4.52 3.01
CA ALA A 36 6.61 -4.54 2.89
C ALA A 36 6.00 -3.13 2.71
N VAL A 37 6.57 -2.11 3.36
CA VAL A 37 6.15 -0.71 3.19
C VAL A 37 6.50 -0.20 1.79
N TRP A 38 7.68 -0.53 1.27
CA TRP A 38 8.07 -0.16 -0.10
C TRP A 38 7.11 -0.74 -1.13
N VAL A 39 6.80 -2.04 -1.02
CA VAL A 39 5.80 -2.69 -1.89
C VAL A 39 4.44 -1.98 -1.78
N ALA A 40 3.98 -1.64 -0.57
CA ALA A 40 2.73 -0.91 -0.38
C ALA A 40 2.74 0.50 -1.02
N ALA A 41 3.87 1.19 -1.01
CA ALA A 41 4.02 2.50 -1.65
C ALA A 41 3.91 2.38 -3.18
N GLU A 42 4.65 1.46 -3.79
CA GLU A 42 4.62 1.19 -5.23
C GLU A 42 3.21 0.81 -5.70
N MET A 43 2.49 -0.03 -4.95
CA MET A 43 1.12 -0.43 -5.31
C MET A 43 0.16 0.76 -5.37
N ARG A 44 0.29 1.74 -4.47
CA ARG A 44 -0.52 2.97 -4.54
C ARG A 44 -0.11 3.88 -5.68
N ALA A 45 1.19 4.07 -5.89
CA ALA A 45 1.71 4.91 -6.97
C ALA A 45 1.29 4.35 -8.33
N GLY A 46 1.49 3.05 -8.55
CA GLY A 46 1.10 2.35 -9.77
C GLY A 46 -0.42 2.34 -9.97
N GLY A 47 -1.22 2.10 -8.93
CA GLY A 47 -2.68 2.18 -9.01
C GLY A 47 -3.17 3.57 -9.41
N ALA A 48 -2.62 4.63 -8.82
CA ALA A 48 -2.94 6.00 -9.19
C ALA A 48 -2.61 6.29 -10.66
N PHE A 49 -1.44 5.85 -11.13
CA PHE A 49 -1.02 6.03 -12.51
C PHE A 49 -1.90 5.24 -13.49
N ALA A 50 -2.18 3.96 -13.22
CA ALA A 50 -3.00 3.11 -14.09
C ALA A 50 -4.43 3.67 -14.25
N HIS A 51 -5.00 4.22 -13.17
CA HIS A 51 -6.32 4.84 -13.18
C HIS A 51 -6.37 6.19 -13.92
N ALA A 52 -5.23 6.77 -14.30
CA ALA A 52 -5.21 7.97 -15.15
C ALA A 52 -5.88 7.72 -16.52
N SER A 53 -5.90 6.46 -17.00
CA SER A 53 -6.63 6.08 -18.22
C SER A 53 -8.12 6.41 -18.15
N LEU A 54 -8.76 6.29 -16.98
CA LEU A 54 -10.15 6.66 -16.77
C LEU A 54 -10.36 8.16 -16.96
N MET A 55 -9.49 8.97 -16.35
CA MET A 55 -9.51 10.43 -16.54
C MET A 55 -9.31 10.79 -18.01
N ILE A 56 -8.34 10.17 -18.70
CA ILE A 56 -8.08 10.41 -20.13
C ILE A 56 -9.32 10.07 -20.98
N ALA A 57 -9.98 8.94 -20.69
CA ALA A 57 -11.22 8.56 -21.37
C ALA A 57 -12.34 9.61 -21.14
N SER A 58 -12.56 10.05 -19.90
CA SER A 58 -13.55 11.09 -19.60
C SER A 58 -13.25 12.42 -20.30
N LEU A 59 -11.97 12.82 -20.42
CA LEU A 59 -11.58 14.02 -21.18
C LEU A 59 -11.90 13.93 -22.69
N SER A 60 -12.06 12.72 -23.22
CA SER A 60 -12.41 12.47 -24.62
C SER A 60 -13.91 12.37 -24.88
N GLU A 61 -14.72 12.09 -23.86
CA GLU A 61 -16.19 12.04 -23.95
C GLU A 61 -16.82 13.43 -24.06
N ASP A 62 -16.20 14.45 -23.46
CA ASP A 62 -16.66 15.85 -23.50
C ASP A 62 -16.21 16.63 -24.77
N ARG A 63 -15.69 15.94 -25.79
CA ARG A 63 -15.17 16.54 -27.04
C ARG A 63 -16.04 16.25 -28.26
#